data_AF-A0A6A4HL23-F1
#
_entry.id   AF-A0A6A4HL23-F1
#
_cell.length_a   1.000
_cell.length_b   1.000
_cell.length_c   1.000
_cell.angle_alpha   90.00
_cell.angle_beta   90.00
_cell.angle_gamma   90.00
#
_symmetry.space_group_name_H-M   'P 1'
#
loop_
_entity.id
_entity.type
_entity.pdbx_description
1 polymer ?
#
loop_
_entity_poly.entity_id
_entity_poly.type
_entity_poly.pdbx_seq_one_letter_code
_entity_poly.pdbx_strand_id
1 'polypeptide(L)'
;MHKDCRLQQFPPHLDEIVEEDDLEDLELNNAAIADEEDEQSTVLTAQLIHDTGIVKSIRAWAIAEMAIKGVQITAATQKCIEGIIPKASQVSGLARQVHDSSSVLKPEFERLVMSMPDLNTDKTVLSHRVATRWNSEYGRLNDHITLCQPLEALTGQTKHKLSAYRLTEAQWSLSNKLRNLLKIFLATTLAFSRKETPLVHESVELLEEIIQSLRSVCNSVSIPKGKPISAIIRVAAHSGILVAEKYFKLFGECEVYAIAIVMSPEKKLQWFGSCGWSQEEITQVTECVLKHWSESYVHLPTATQASSAFVAPTPVNLVRFF
;
A
#
# COMPACT_ATOMS: atom_id res chain seq x y z
N MET A 1 -15.94 -22.47 -17.88
CA MET A 1 -15.74 -22.71 -16.44
C MET A 1 -15.13 -21.50 -15.71
N HIS A 2 -15.47 -20.26 -16.09
CA HIS A 2 -15.08 -19.05 -15.36
C HIS A 2 -16.29 -18.10 -15.33
N LYS A 3 -17.04 -18.13 -14.22
CA LYS A 3 -18.12 -17.19 -13.89
C LYS A 3 -17.97 -16.60 -12.47
N ASP A 4 -16.86 -16.85 -11.78
CA ASP A 4 -16.76 -16.56 -10.34
C ASP A 4 -15.63 -15.59 -9.99
N CYS A 5 -15.60 -14.35 -10.51
CA CYS A 5 -14.80 -13.28 -9.87
C CYS A 5 -14.99 -11.85 -10.40
N ARG A 6 -16.21 -11.38 -10.68
CA ARG A 6 -16.45 -9.93 -10.83
C ARG A 6 -17.94 -9.69 -10.60
N LEU A 7 -18.25 -8.98 -9.52
CA LEU A 7 -19.56 -8.87 -8.84
C LEU A 7 -19.88 -9.98 -7.82
N GLN A 8 -18.90 -10.42 -7.01
CA GLN A 8 -19.29 -10.83 -5.65
C GLN A 8 -19.84 -9.59 -4.94
N GLN A 9 -21.00 -9.74 -4.29
CA GLN A 9 -21.55 -8.72 -3.42
C GLN A 9 -20.45 -8.30 -2.44
N PHE A 10 -19.94 -7.08 -2.60
CA PHE A 10 -19.13 -6.45 -1.56
C PHE A 10 -19.96 -6.46 -0.27
N PRO A 11 -19.35 -6.64 0.91
CA PRO A 11 -20.06 -6.48 2.16
C PRO A 11 -20.84 -5.16 2.15
N PRO A 12 -22.07 -5.13 2.70
CA PRO A 12 -22.83 -3.90 2.81
C PRO A 12 -21.96 -2.84 3.47
N HIS A 13 -21.94 -1.65 2.85
CA HIS A 13 -21.31 -0.40 3.24
C HIS A 13 -20.27 -0.53 4.38
N LEU A 14 -18.99 -0.57 4.01
CA LEU A 14 -17.86 -0.54 4.94
C LEU A 14 -17.89 0.65 5.93
N ASP A 15 -18.73 1.66 5.71
CA ASP A 15 -18.76 2.89 6.51
C ASP A 15 -19.60 2.79 7.80
N GLU A 16 -20.14 1.61 8.15
CA GLU A 16 -21.10 1.45 9.26
C GLU A 16 -20.75 0.29 10.22
N ILE A 17 -19.50 0.21 10.71
CA ILE A 17 -19.13 -0.72 11.79
C ILE A 17 -18.11 -0.07 12.73
N VAL A 18 -18.56 0.32 13.93
CA VAL A 18 -17.70 0.70 15.06
C VAL A 18 -18.12 -0.18 16.24
N GLU A 19 -17.22 -1.00 16.78
CA GLU A 19 -17.44 -1.73 18.05
C GLU A 19 -16.65 -1.06 19.19
N GLU A 20 -17.22 -1.05 20.41
CA GLU A 20 -16.66 -0.38 21.60
C GLU A 20 -15.26 -0.91 22.02
N ASP A 21 -14.87 -2.10 21.56
CA ASP A 21 -13.59 -2.77 21.84
C ASP A 21 -12.38 -2.13 21.10
N ASP A 22 -12.63 -1.21 20.17
CA ASP A 22 -11.60 -0.53 19.38
C ASP A 22 -10.83 0.56 20.17
N LEU A 23 -11.29 0.93 21.38
CA LEU A 23 -10.69 1.98 22.20
C LEU A 23 -9.38 1.56 22.90
N GLU A 24 -9.24 0.30 23.32
CA GLU A 24 -8.07 -0.17 24.09
C GLU A 24 -6.81 -0.32 23.23
N ASP A 25 -6.94 -0.80 21.98
CA ASP A 25 -5.83 -0.92 21.03
C ASP A 25 -5.26 0.46 20.61
N LEU A 26 -6.12 1.48 20.66
CA LEU A 26 -5.78 2.86 20.29
C LEU A 26 -5.12 3.63 21.44
N GLU A 27 -5.46 3.36 22.70
CA GLU A 27 -4.79 3.98 23.86
C GLU A 27 -3.29 3.68 23.89
N LEU A 28 -2.85 2.49 23.46
CA LEU A 28 -1.42 2.15 23.35
C LEU A 28 -0.70 2.93 22.24
N ASN A 29 -1.43 3.37 21.21
CA ASN A 29 -0.88 4.16 20.11
C ASN A 29 -0.98 5.68 20.38
N ASN A 30 -2.02 6.11 21.09
CA ASN A 30 -2.31 7.50 21.46
C ASN A 30 -1.58 7.97 22.72
N ALA A 31 -1.24 7.08 23.67
CA ALA A 31 -0.36 7.42 24.79
C ALA A 31 1.06 7.85 24.33
N ALA A 32 1.36 7.73 23.03
CA ALA A 32 2.58 8.23 22.40
C ALA A 32 2.39 9.54 21.58
N ILE A 33 1.19 10.14 21.62
CA ILE A 33 0.81 11.44 21.02
C ILE A 33 0.16 12.31 22.13
N ALA A 34 0.84 12.45 23.26
CA ALA A 34 0.51 13.49 24.23
C ALA A 34 1.62 14.54 24.16
N ASP A 35 1.48 15.45 23.20
CA ASP A 35 1.92 16.85 23.27
C ASP A 35 1.50 17.53 21.97
N GLU A 36 0.26 18.04 21.96
CA GLU A 36 -0.19 19.31 21.34
C GLU A 36 -1.73 19.36 21.43
N GLU A 37 -2.24 20.31 22.22
CA GLU A 37 -3.66 20.65 22.31
C GLU A 37 -4.13 21.21 20.96
N ASP A 38 -5.07 20.55 20.27
CA ASP A 38 -6.07 21.22 19.42
C ASP A 38 -7.11 20.24 18.83
N GLU A 39 -8.27 20.76 18.44
CA GLU A 39 -9.41 20.03 17.84
C GLU A 39 -9.01 19.10 16.66
N GLN A 40 -7.90 19.36 15.97
CA GLN A 40 -7.31 18.44 14.97
C GLN A 40 -6.99 17.04 15.52
N SER A 41 -6.59 16.94 16.79
CA SER A 41 -6.26 15.67 17.46
C SER A 41 -7.48 14.75 17.57
N THR A 42 -8.66 15.33 17.80
CA THR A 42 -9.92 14.57 17.90
C THR A 42 -10.38 14.02 16.55
N VAL A 43 -10.23 14.80 15.47
CA VAL A 43 -10.56 14.38 14.10
C VAL A 43 -9.60 13.30 13.60
N LEU A 44 -8.30 13.45 13.87
CA LEU A 44 -7.29 12.43 13.57
C LEU A 44 -7.57 11.13 14.34
N THR A 45 -7.99 11.24 15.61
CA THR A 45 -8.35 10.07 16.41
C THR A 45 -9.57 9.36 15.82
N ALA A 46 -10.65 10.06 15.52
CA ALA A 46 -11.87 9.48 14.93
C ALA A 46 -11.61 8.80 13.58
N GLN A 47 -10.83 9.45 12.69
CA GLN A 47 -10.45 8.87 11.40
C GLN A 47 -9.59 7.60 11.57
N LEU A 48 -8.71 7.59 12.57
CA LEU A 48 -7.86 6.44 12.85
C LEU A 48 -8.64 5.27 13.48
N ILE A 49 -9.68 5.55 14.27
CA ILE A 49 -10.63 4.53 14.76
C ILE A 49 -11.35 3.90 13.57
N HIS A 50 -11.93 4.74 12.71
CA HIS A 50 -12.65 4.29 11.53
C HIS A 50 -11.75 3.42 10.63
N ASP A 51 -10.57 3.91 10.26
CA ASP A 51 -9.62 3.18 9.42
C ASP A 51 -9.18 1.85 10.06
N THR A 52 -9.04 1.81 11.38
CA THR A 52 -8.72 0.58 12.13
C THR A 52 -9.88 -0.43 12.06
N GLY A 53 -11.12 0.03 12.23
CA GLY A 53 -12.33 -0.78 12.09
C GLY A 53 -12.49 -1.38 10.68
N ILE A 54 -12.20 -0.58 9.64
CA ILE A 54 -12.16 -1.05 8.25
C ILE A 54 -11.12 -2.17 8.09
N VAL A 55 -9.89 -1.97 8.59
CA VAL A 55 -8.81 -2.96 8.46
C VAL A 55 -9.17 -4.26 9.19
N LYS A 56 -9.73 -4.17 10.40
CA LYS A 56 -10.19 -5.35 11.17
C LYS A 56 -11.28 -6.12 10.41
N SER A 57 -12.24 -5.40 9.85
CA SER A 57 -13.35 -5.97 9.06
C SER A 57 -12.85 -6.67 7.79
N ILE A 58 -11.98 -6.01 7.00
CA ILE A 58 -11.38 -6.59 5.79
C ILE A 58 -10.56 -7.82 6.13
N ARG A 59 -9.80 -7.80 7.24
CA ARG A 59 -9.05 -8.95 7.72
C ARG A 59 -9.97 -10.12 8.04
N ALA A 60 -11.04 -9.90 8.80
CA ALA A 60 -12.00 -10.95 9.17
C ALA A 60 -12.66 -11.56 7.93
N TRP A 61 -13.08 -10.71 6.98
CA TRP A 61 -13.68 -11.16 5.73
C TRP A 61 -12.69 -11.96 4.88
N ALA A 62 -11.45 -11.50 4.75
CA ALA A 62 -10.42 -12.21 4.00
C ALA A 62 -10.13 -13.60 4.59
N ILE A 63 -10.12 -13.74 5.92
CA ILE A 63 -9.95 -15.02 6.60
C ILE A 63 -11.13 -15.95 6.25
N ALA A 64 -12.37 -15.46 6.35
CA ALA A 64 -13.56 -16.24 6.06
C ALA A 64 -13.61 -16.72 4.60
N GLU A 65 -13.35 -15.86 3.63
CA GLU A 65 -13.36 -16.25 2.21
C GLU A 65 -12.25 -17.24 1.86
N MET A 66 -11.06 -17.04 2.43
CA MET A 66 -9.94 -17.95 2.21
C MET A 66 -10.13 -19.30 2.90
N ALA A 67 -10.82 -19.34 4.04
CA ALA A 67 -11.22 -20.57 4.70
C ALA A 67 -12.15 -21.41 3.81
N ILE A 68 -13.11 -20.79 3.11
CA ILE A 68 -13.98 -21.46 2.13
C ILE A 68 -13.15 -22.06 0.98
N LYS A 69 -12.08 -21.38 0.56
CA LYS A 69 -11.12 -21.85 -0.45
C LYS A 69 -10.11 -22.90 0.08
N GLY A 70 -10.31 -23.41 1.30
CA GLY A 70 -9.47 -24.43 1.92
C GLY A 70 -8.16 -23.92 2.52
N VAL A 71 -8.00 -22.61 2.68
CA VAL A 71 -6.80 -21.98 3.26
C VAL A 71 -7.07 -21.60 4.71
N GLN A 72 -6.63 -22.45 5.63
CA GLN A 72 -6.83 -22.25 7.07
C GLN A 72 -5.59 -21.67 7.73
N ILE A 73 -5.77 -20.65 8.57
CA ILE A 73 -4.72 -20.11 9.44
C ILE A 73 -4.73 -20.90 10.74
N THR A 74 -3.60 -21.49 11.11
CA THR A 74 -3.47 -22.21 12.38
C THR A 74 -3.38 -21.22 13.55
N ALA A 75 -3.91 -21.62 14.72
CA ALA A 75 -3.83 -20.81 15.94
C ALA A 75 -2.38 -20.43 16.33
N ALA A 76 -1.41 -21.31 16.05
CA ALA A 76 0.01 -21.00 16.26
C ALA A 76 0.53 -19.87 15.34
N THR A 77 0.04 -19.85 14.08
CA THR A 77 0.38 -18.77 13.14
C THR A 77 -0.31 -17.47 13.57
N GLN A 78 -1.57 -17.54 13.98
CA GLN A 78 -2.33 -16.42 14.54
C GLN A 78 -1.61 -15.79 15.75
N LYS A 79 -1.21 -16.60 16.74
CA LYS A 79 -0.42 -16.15 17.90
C LYS A 79 0.94 -15.58 17.50
N CYS A 80 1.59 -16.13 16.48
CA CYS A 80 2.85 -15.58 15.95
C CYS A 80 2.63 -14.19 15.35
N ILE A 81 1.52 -13.97 14.65
CA ILE A 81 1.13 -12.67 14.06
C ILE A 81 0.74 -11.66 15.13
N GLU A 82 -0.07 -12.06 16.10
CA GLU A 82 -0.40 -11.23 17.28
C GLU A 82 0.85 -10.90 18.08
N GLY A 83 1.89 -11.73 17.99
CA GLY A 83 3.22 -11.43 18.50
C GLY A 83 4.09 -10.63 17.52
N ILE A 84 3.72 -10.41 16.25
CA ILE A 84 4.45 -9.61 15.27
C ILE A 84 3.78 -8.27 15.04
N ILE A 85 2.47 -8.09 15.17
CA ILE A 85 1.83 -6.79 14.90
C ILE A 85 2.16 -5.75 15.99
N PRO A 86 2.03 -6.06 17.29
CA PRO A 86 2.61 -5.28 18.38
C PRO A 86 4.15 -5.25 18.34
N LYS A 87 4.80 -6.25 17.70
CA LYS A 87 6.27 -6.24 17.51
C LYS A 87 6.76 -5.64 16.19
N ALA A 88 5.89 -5.29 15.26
CA ALA A 88 6.14 -4.45 14.10
C ALA A 88 6.02 -3.00 14.58
N SER A 89 5.16 -2.77 15.58
CA SER A 89 5.29 -1.70 16.57
C SER A 89 6.62 -1.78 17.35
N GLN A 90 7.26 -2.93 17.58
CA GLN A 90 8.66 -3.00 18.08
C GLN A 90 9.72 -2.76 17.00
N VAL A 91 9.56 -3.17 15.74
CA VAL A 91 10.45 -2.69 14.67
C VAL A 91 10.36 -1.16 14.61
N SER A 92 9.16 -0.61 14.82
CA SER A 92 8.87 0.83 14.88
C SER A 92 9.34 1.51 16.15
N GLY A 93 9.16 0.87 17.28
CA GLY A 93 9.48 1.32 18.61
C GLY A 93 10.97 1.19 18.88
N LEU A 94 11.64 0.17 18.36
CA LEU A 94 13.09 0.04 18.38
C LEU A 94 13.74 1.04 17.44
N ALA A 95 13.24 1.20 16.22
CA ALA A 95 13.74 2.24 15.31
C ALA A 95 13.58 3.64 15.94
N ARG A 96 12.42 3.92 16.54
CA ARG A 96 12.15 5.16 17.29
C ARG A 96 13.06 5.28 18.51
N GLN A 97 13.18 4.26 19.34
CA GLN A 97 13.98 4.30 20.56
C GLN A 97 15.48 4.44 20.28
N VAL A 98 15.99 3.78 19.23
CA VAL A 98 17.38 3.95 18.75
C VAL A 98 17.59 5.39 18.26
N HIS A 99 16.61 5.95 17.54
CA HIS A 99 16.69 7.31 17.02
C HIS A 99 16.58 8.38 18.12
N ASP A 100 15.60 8.25 19.02
CA ASP A 100 15.31 9.18 20.11
C ASP A 100 16.41 9.13 21.19
N SER A 101 17.03 7.96 21.39
CA SER A 101 18.21 7.81 22.27
C SER A 101 19.51 8.08 21.52
N SER A 102 19.57 9.24 20.85
CA SER A 102 20.64 9.64 19.93
C SER A 102 22.04 9.68 20.56
N SER A 103 22.14 9.78 21.89
CA SER A 103 23.41 9.85 22.61
C SER A 103 23.97 8.50 23.06
N VAL A 104 23.15 7.43 23.10
CA VAL A 104 23.56 6.13 23.67
C VAL A 104 23.29 4.98 22.71
N LEU A 105 22.06 4.80 22.25
CA LEU A 105 21.68 3.64 21.45
C LEU A 105 22.10 3.76 19.99
N LYS A 106 21.98 4.96 19.42
CA LYS A 106 22.41 5.23 18.04
C LYS A 106 23.92 4.97 17.82
N PRO A 107 24.86 5.57 18.58
CA PRO A 107 26.28 5.32 18.38
C PRO A 107 26.67 3.86 18.67
N GLU A 108 26.02 3.21 19.65
CA GLU A 108 26.25 1.80 19.94
C GLU A 108 25.77 0.88 18.80
N PHE A 109 24.61 1.19 18.20
CA PHE A 109 24.11 0.47 17.03
C PHE A 109 25.02 0.66 15.82
N GLU A 110 25.46 1.89 15.55
CA GLU A 110 26.43 2.19 14.49
C GLU A 110 27.74 1.42 14.69
N ARG A 111 28.26 1.36 15.93
CA ARG A 111 29.43 0.56 16.30
C ARG A 111 29.23 -0.92 16.02
N LEU A 112 28.05 -1.47 16.35
CA LEU A 112 27.72 -2.87 16.08
C LEU A 112 27.66 -3.16 14.58
N VAL A 113 27.05 -2.27 13.79
CA VAL A 113 27.02 -2.38 12.32
C VAL A 113 28.44 -2.37 11.75
N MET A 114 29.28 -1.43 12.18
CA MET A 114 30.68 -1.34 11.73
C MET A 114 31.54 -2.55 12.13
N SER A 115 31.21 -3.21 13.24
CA SER A 115 31.91 -4.42 13.70
C SER A 115 31.55 -5.69 12.91
N MET A 116 30.57 -5.61 12.01
CA MET A 116 30.06 -6.74 11.22
C MET A 116 30.24 -6.47 9.71
N PRO A 117 31.45 -6.66 9.15
CA PRO A 117 31.76 -6.33 7.76
C PRO A 117 31.06 -7.23 6.73
N ASP A 118 30.46 -8.35 7.16
CA ASP A 118 29.71 -9.26 6.29
C ASP A 118 28.31 -8.73 5.91
N LEU A 119 27.90 -7.59 6.48
CA LEU A 119 26.66 -6.93 6.11
C LEU A 119 26.80 -6.29 4.72
N ASN A 120 26.11 -6.86 3.74
CA ASN A 120 26.02 -6.30 2.38
C ASN A 120 25.10 -5.05 2.34
N THR A 121 25.41 -4.03 3.14
CA THR A 121 24.67 -2.77 3.16
C THR A 121 25.50 -1.61 3.72
N ASP A 122 25.35 -0.43 3.13
CA ASP A 122 25.86 0.84 3.68
C ASP A 122 24.91 1.44 4.73
N LYS A 123 23.82 0.75 5.07
CA LYS A 123 22.82 1.26 6.02
C LYS A 123 23.32 1.14 7.45
N THR A 124 23.37 2.30 8.13
CA THR A 124 23.70 2.42 9.55
C THR A 124 22.50 2.80 10.43
N VAL A 125 21.35 3.11 9.81
CA VAL A 125 20.14 3.60 10.50
C VAL A 125 18.91 2.82 10.06
N LEU A 126 17.99 2.61 11.00
CA LEU A 126 16.68 1.99 10.75
C LEU A 126 15.69 3.01 10.18
N SER A 127 14.99 2.66 9.10
CA SER A 127 13.92 3.50 8.57
C SER A 127 12.78 3.71 9.58
N HIS A 128 12.17 4.90 9.56
CA HIS A 128 10.97 5.22 10.35
C HIS A 128 9.68 4.97 9.56
N ARG A 129 8.54 4.92 10.27
CA ARG A 129 7.23 4.78 9.65
C ARG A 129 6.77 6.15 9.18
N VAL A 130 6.33 6.23 7.93
CA VAL A 130 5.73 7.44 7.38
C VAL A 130 4.33 7.08 6.96
N ALA A 131 3.32 7.55 7.71
CA ALA A 131 1.92 7.17 7.51
C ALA A 131 1.44 7.42 6.08
N THR A 132 1.94 8.48 5.44
CA THR A 132 1.59 8.88 4.07
C THR A 132 2.35 8.12 2.98
N ARG A 133 3.33 7.26 3.32
CA ARG A 133 4.14 6.51 2.34
C ARG A 133 3.94 5.00 2.47
N TRP A 134 3.33 4.40 1.46
CA TRP A 134 3.01 2.97 1.41
C TRP A 134 4.24 2.05 1.47
N ASN A 135 5.40 2.55 1.03
CA ASN A 135 6.66 1.79 1.06
C ASN A 135 7.39 1.86 2.42
N SER A 136 6.92 2.64 3.38
CA SER A 136 7.59 2.78 4.68
C SER A 136 7.62 1.46 5.44
N GLU A 137 6.52 0.71 5.47
CA GLU A 137 6.47 -0.63 6.11
C GLU A 137 7.43 -1.62 5.46
N TYR A 138 7.53 -1.61 4.13
CA TYR A 138 8.52 -2.40 3.40
C TYR A 138 9.95 -2.02 3.80
N GLY A 139 10.28 -0.73 3.79
CA GLY A 139 11.61 -0.23 4.12
C GLY A 139 12.02 -0.62 5.53
N ARG A 140 11.10 -0.51 6.49
CA ARG A 140 11.30 -0.90 7.89
C ARG A 140 11.60 -2.38 8.04
N LEU A 141 10.77 -3.25 7.46
CA LEU A 141 10.99 -4.70 7.50
C LEU A 141 12.28 -5.09 6.78
N ASN A 142 12.58 -4.44 5.65
CA ASN A 142 13.81 -4.67 4.92
C ASN A 142 15.03 -4.34 5.78
N ASP A 143 15.06 -3.17 6.42
CA ASP A 143 16.18 -2.76 7.27
C ASP A 143 16.34 -3.66 8.48
N HIS A 144 15.22 -4.07 9.09
CA HIS A 144 15.24 -4.99 10.22
C HIS A 144 15.82 -6.35 9.85
N ILE A 145 15.51 -6.86 8.65
CA ILE A 145 16.05 -8.13 8.17
C ILE A 145 17.51 -7.99 7.74
N THR A 146 17.87 -6.89 7.06
CA THR A 146 19.25 -6.65 6.63
C THR A 146 20.18 -6.46 7.82
N LEU A 147 19.74 -5.78 8.87
CA LEU A 147 20.51 -5.49 10.07
C LEU A 147 20.22 -6.48 11.22
N CYS A 148 19.78 -7.71 10.91
CA CYS A 148 19.33 -8.65 11.94
C CYS A 148 20.44 -8.96 12.97
N GLN A 149 21.69 -9.13 12.52
CA GLN A 149 22.81 -9.47 13.41
C GLN A 149 23.13 -8.32 14.39
N PRO A 150 23.32 -7.05 13.94
CA PRO A 150 23.44 -5.91 14.86
C PRO A 150 22.25 -5.77 15.80
N LEU A 151 21.02 -6.01 15.31
CA LEU A 151 19.80 -5.90 16.11
C LEU A 151 19.70 -6.97 17.19
N GLU A 152 20.05 -8.21 16.88
CA GLU A 152 20.11 -9.29 17.87
C GLU A 152 21.20 -9.05 18.91
N ALA A 153 22.35 -8.51 18.49
CA ALA A 153 23.40 -8.09 19.41
C ALA A 153 22.91 -6.97 20.34
N LEU A 154 22.27 -5.93 19.80
CA LEU A 154 21.75 -4.79 20.58
C LEU A 154 20.63 -5.21 21.55
N THR A 155 19.65 -5.98 21.07
CA THR A 155 18.51 -6.46 21.88
C THR A 155 18.90 -7.55 22.87
N GLY A 156 20.02 -8.24 22.64
CA GLY A 156 20.61 -9.20 23.56
C GLY A 156 21.34 -8.57 24.75
N GLN A 157 21.70 -7.28 24.67
CA GLN A 157 22.34 -6.58 25.79
C GLN A 157 21.32 -6.25 26.89
N THR A 158 21.52 -6.82 28.08
CA THR A 158 20.67 -6.56 29.26
C THR A 158 20.72 -5.10 29.72
N LYS A 159 21.82 -4.39 29.45
CA LYS A 159 22.05 -2.98 29.81
C LYS A 159 20.98 -2.03 29.29
N HIS A 160 20.45 -2.30 28.09
CA HIS A 160 19.55 -1.37 27.39
C HIS A 160 18.07 -1.69 27.59
N LYS A 161 17.73 -2.78 28.32
CA LYS A 161 16.35 -3.24 28.53
C LYS A 161 15.55 -3.41 27.22
N LEU A 162 16.24 -3.76 26.13
CA LEU A 162 15.66 -3.93 24.79
C LEU A 162 15.25 -5.39 24.49
N SER A 163 15.31 -6.29 25.47
CA SER A 163 15.00 -7.71 25.28
C SER A 163 13.56 -7.97 24.84
N ALA A 164 12.63 -7.06 25.18
CA ALA A 164 11.27 -7.11 24.70
C ALA A 164 11.22 -7.06 23.16
N TYR A 165 12.09 -6.26 22.54
CA TYR A 165 12.18 -5.99 21.09
C TYR A 165 12.78 -7.14 20.26
N ARG A 166 13.17 -8.24 20.92
CA ARG A 166 13.78 -9.38 20.27
C ARG A 166 12.73 -10.24 19.55
N LEU A 167 12.99 -10.49 18.27
CA LEU A 167 12.19 -11.40 17.46
C LEU A 167 12.63 -12.85 17.66
N THR A 168 11.67 -13.77 17.60
CA THR A 168 11.96 -15.21 17.54
C THR A 168 12.28 -15.64 16.10
N GLU A 169 12.87 -16.82 15.92
CA GLU A 169 13.16 -17.35 14.58
C GLU A 169 11.92 -17.47 13.69
N ALA A 170 10.78 -17.88 14.27
CA ALA A 170 9.50 -17.92 13.57
C ALA A 170 9.04 -16.53 13.13
N GLN A 171 9.28 -15.51 13.96
CA GLN A 171 8.95 -14.12 13.64
C GLN A 171 9.85 -13.57 12.53
N TRP A 172 11.16 -13.85 12.56
CA TRP A 172 12.08 -13.51 11.48
C TRP A 172 11.66 -14.14 10.15
N SER A 173 11.31 -15.43 10.17
CA SER A 173 10.84 -16.16 8.98
C SER A 173 9.56 -15.55 8.40
N LEU A 174 8.61 -15.18 9.25
CA LEU A 174 7.35 -14.54 8.83
C LEU A 174 7.58 -13.10 8.32
N SER A 175 8.40 -12.30 9.01
CA SER A 175 8.80 -10.95 8.55
C SER A 175 9.45 -10.98 7.17
N ASN A 176 10.28 -11.99 6.89
CA ASN A 176 10.91 -12.16 5.59
C ASN A 176 9.89 -12.46 4.48
N LYS A 177 8.87 -13.27 4.78
CA LYS A 177 7.76 -13.55 3.85
C LYS A 177 6.89 -12.30 3.63
N LEU A 178 6.57 -11.58 4.69
CA LEU A 178 5.80 -10.33 4.62
C LEU A 178 6.53 -9.25 3.83
N ARG A 179 7.84 -9.06 4.08
CA ARG A 179 8.69 -8.15 3.29
C ARG A 179 8.59 -8.49 1.80
N ASN A 180 8.65 -9.77 1.43
CA ASN A 180 8.56 -10.19 0.04
C ASN A 180 7.16 -9.94 -0.57
N LEU A 181 6.09 -10.10 0.21
CA LEU A 181 4.74 -9.71 -0.23
C LEU A 181 4.65 -8.20 -0.47
N LEU A 182 5.17 -7.39 0.46
CA LEU A 182 5.14 -5.93 0.36
C LEU A 182 5.98 -5.38 -0.81
N LYS A 183 6.92 -6.16 -1.36
CA LYS A 183 7.65 -5.78 -2.59
C LYS A 183 6.71 -5.53 -3.77
N ILE A 184 5.53 -6.14 -3.80
CA ILE A 184 4.52 -5.93 -4.85
C ILE A 184 4.18 -4.44 -4.96
N PHE A 185 4.07 -3.73 -3.83
CA PHE A 185 3.72 -2.32 -3.81
C PHE A 185 4.92 -1.40 -4.05
N LEU A 186 6.16 -1.92 -3.96
CA LEU A 186 7.35 -1.08 -3.94
C LEU A 186 7.58 -0.37 -5.27
N ALA A 187 7.53 -1.09 -6.39
CA ALA A 187 7.75 -0.53 -7.72
C ALA A 187 6.72 0.57 -8.02
N THR A 188 5.45 0.28 -7.80
CA THR A 188 4.34 1.23 -7.94
C THR A 188 4.50 2.45 -7.05
N THR A 189 4.85 2.27 -5.77
CA THR A 189 5.03 3.40 -4.85
C THR A 189 6.22 4.27 -5.26
N LEU A 190 7.31 3.67 -5.72
CA LEU A 190 8.46 4.42 -6.25
C LEU A 190 8.08 5.18 -7.52
N ALA A 191 7.29 4.58 -8.40
CA ALA A 191 6.77 5.23 -9.59
C ALA A 191 5.95 6.48 -9.24
N PHE A 192 5.03 6.38 -8.28
CA PHE A 192 4.22 7.50 -7.76
C PHE A 192 5.03 8.54 -6.99
N SER A 193 6.20 8.17 -6.45
CA SER A 193 7.05 9.07 -5.65
C SER A 193 8.04 9.89 -6.50
N ARG A 194 8.08 9.69 -7.82
CA ARG A 194 8.90 10.52 -8.72
C ARG A 194 8.37 11.94 -8.75
N LYS A 195 9.25 12.91 -9.03
CA LYS A 195 8.87 14.34 -9.15
C LYS A 195 7.81 14.57 -10.24
N GLU A 196 7.82 13.71 -11.25
CA GLU A 196 6.77 13.63 -12.27
C GLU A 196 5.71 12.66 -11.77
N THR A 197 4.49 13.16 -11.59
CA THR A 197 3.32 12.32 -11.28
C THR A 197 2.99 11.46 -12.49
N PRO A 198 2.75 10.15 -12.32
CA PRO A 198 2.34 9.31 -13.43
C PRO A 198 1.04 9.84 -14.04
N LEU A 199 0.91 9.63 -15.35
CA LEU A 199 -0.29 9.97 -16.07
C LEU A 199 -1.47 9.18 -15.51
N VAL A 200 -2.67 9.74 -15.66
CA VAL A 200 -3.93 9.13 -15.19
C VAL A 200 -4.05 7.67 -15.63
N HIS A 201 -3.70 7.37 -16.89
CA HIS A 201 -3.76 6.02 -17.43
C HIS A 201 -2.71 5.06 -16.86
N GLU A 202 -1.55 5.56 -16.42
CA GLU A 202 -0.49 4.74 -15.79
C GLU A 202 -0.89 4.37 -14.36
N SER A 203 -1.62 5.24 -13.68
CA SER A 203 -2.10 4.98 -12.31
C SER A 203 -3.06 3.79 -12.26
N VAL A 204 -3.94 3.67 -13.25
CA VAL A 204 -4.88 2.53 -13.36
C VAL A 204 -4.14 1.23 -13.66
N GLU A 205 -3.13 1.26 -14.54
CA GLU A 205 -2.29 0.11 -14.84
C GLU A 205 -1.54 -0.40 -13.63
N LEU A 206 -0.87 0.51 -12.91
CA LEU A 206 -0.10 0.15 -11.73
C LEU A 206 -0.99 -0.48 -10.64
N LEU A 207 -2.25 -0.05 -10.52
CA LEU A 207 -3.20 -0.68 -9.61
C LEU A 207 -3.62 -2.08 -10.09
N GLU A 208 -3.89 -2.25 -11.40
CA GLU A 208 -4.19 -3.56 -11.99
C GLU A 208 -3.01 -4.54 -11.82
N GLU A 209 -1.77 -4.09 -12.03
CA GLU A 209 -0.56 -4.88 -11.82
C GLU A 209 -0.42 -5.34 -10.35
N ILE A 210 -0.74 -4.47 -9.39
CA ILE A 210 -0.79 -4.82 -7.96
C ILE A 210 -1.82 -5.92 -7.73
N ILE A 211 -3.05 -5.76 -8.25
CA ILE A 211 -4.13 -6.73 -8.08
C ILE A 211 -3.71 -8.09 -8.66
N GLN A 212 -3.17 -8.12 -9.87
CA GLN A 212 -2.71 -9.34 -10.53
C GLN A 212 -1.57 -10.02 -9.76
N SER A 213 -0.60 -9.24 -9.28
CA SER A 213 0.50 -9.74 -8.46
C SER A 213 0.02 -10.36 -7.14
N LEU A 214 -0.93 -9.70 -6.47
CA LEU A 214 -1.54 -10.22 -5.24
C LEU A 214 -2.37 -11.48 -5.52
N ARG A 215 -3.14 -11.52 -6.61
CA ARG A 215 -3.88 -12.73 -7.04
C ARG A 215 -2.94 -13.89 -7.29
N SER A 216 -1.80 -13.65 -7.92
CA SER A 216 -0.77 -14.67 -8.14
C SER A 216 -0.30 -15.26 -6.81
N VAL A 217 0.00 -14.43 -5.80
CA VAL A 217 0.40 -14.91 -4.46
C VAL A 217 -0.76 -15.62 -3.74
N CYS A 218 -1.98 -15.08 -3.83
CA CYS A 218 -3.17 -15.62 -3.18
C CYS A 218 -3.54 -17.02 -3.70
N ASN A 219 -3.46 -17.24 -5.02
CA ASN A 219 -3.85 -18.49 -5.68
C ASN A 219 -2.70 -19.50 -5.78
N SER A 220 -1.45 -19.07 -5.62
CA SER A 220 -0.30 -19.95 -5.70
C SER A 220 -0.24 -20.91 -4.51
N VAL A 221 -0.11 -22.21 -4.82
CA VAL A 221 0.11 -23.26 -3.82
C VAL A 221 1.57 -23.28 -3.36
N SER A 222 2.50 -22.98 -4.28
CA SER A 222 3.95 -23.10 -4.07
C SER A 222 4.74 -22.02 -4.79
N ILE A 223 5.88 -21.63 -4.22
CA ILE A 223 6.90 -20.80 -4.88
C ILE A 223 7.67 -21.67 -5.89
N PRO A 224 8.28 -21.14 -6.97
CA PRO A 224 9.08 -21.93 -7.95
C PRO A 224 10.14 -22.86 -7.35
N LYS A 225 10.55 -22.67 -6.09
CA LYS A 225 11.45 -23.55 -5.34
C LYS A 225 10.76 -24.70 -4.59
N GLY A 226 9.49 -24.99 -4.90
CA GLY A 226 8.70 -26.09 -4.33
C GLY A 226 8.24 -25.88 -2.88
N LYS A 227 8.52 -24.72 -2.25
CA LYS A 227 8.06 -24.42 -0.90
C LYS A 227 6.62 -23.88 -0.92
N PRO A 228 5.72 -24.39 -0.06
CA PRO A 228 4.35 -23.91 0.01
C PRO A 228 4.33 -22.46 0.51
N ILE A 229 3.46 -21.65 -0.10
CA ILE A 229 3.20 -20.31 0.43
C ILE A 229 2.39 -20.47 1.72
N SER A 230 2.86 -19.85 2.80
CA SER A 230 2.16 -19.93 4.09
C SER A 230 0.75 -19.36 3.96
N ALA A 231 -0.23 -20.06 4.54
CA ALA A 231 -1.64 -19.68 4.52
C ALA A 231 -1.85 -18.20 4.86
N ILE A 232 -1.18 -17.68 5.90
CA ILE A 232 -1.27 -16.28 6.29
C ILE A 232 -0.88 -15.30 5.18
N ILE A 233 0.15 -15.59 4.39
CA ILE A 233 0.60 -14.70 3.31
C ILE A 233 -0.43 -14.68 2.18
N ARG A 234 -1.10 -15.81 1.95
CA ARG A 234 -2.20 -15.90 0.97
C ARG A 234 -3.41 -15.11 1.47
N VAL A 235 -3.75 -15.22 2.75
CA VAL A 235 -4.83 -14.40 3.36
C VAL A 235 -4.49 -12.92 3.35
N ALA A 236 -3.26 -12.54 3.67
CA ALA A 236 -2.80 -11.15 3.61
C ALA A 236 -2.83 -10.61 2.17
N ALA A 237 -2.43 -11.42 1.19
CA ALA A 237 -2.56 -11.06 -0.22
C ALA A 237 -4.03 -10.87 -0.61
N HIS A 238 -4.93 -11.76 -0.16
CA HIS A 238 -6.37 -11.63 -0.39
C HIS A 238 -6.95 -10.37 0.24
N SER A 239 -6.60 -10.04 1.48
CA SER A 239 -6.95 -8.76 2.10
C SER A 239 -6.50 -7.56 1.26
N GLY A 240 -5.28 -7.61 0.71
CA GLY A 240 -4.79 -6.57 -0.20
C GLY A 240 -5.61 -6.46 -1.50
N ILE A 241 -6.07 -7.59 -2.05
CA ILE A 241 -6.96 -7.62 -3.22
C ILE A 241 -8.28 -6.91 -2.91
N LEU A 242 -8.90 -7.23 -1.77
CA LEU A 242 -10.19 -6.63 -1.39
C LEU A 242 -10.10 -5.09 -1.29
N VAL A 243 -9.02 -4.57 -0.72
CA VAL A 243 -8.76 -3.12 -0.67
C VAL A 243 -8.51 -2.56 -2.07
N ALA A 244 -7.65 -3.20 -2.86
CA ALA A 244 -7.29 -2.72 -4.18
C ALA A 244 -8.49 -2.73 -5.15
N GLU A 245 -9.34 -3.76 -5.09
CA GLU A 245 -10.57 -3.84 -5.87
C GLU A 245 -11.60 -2.76 -5.49
N LYS A 246 -11.69 -2.39 -4.20
CA LYS A 246 -12.53 -1.26 -3.77
C LYS A 246 -12.10 0.02 -4.51
N TYR A 247 -10.80 0.33 -4.52
CA TYR A 247 -10.28 1.51 -5.22
C TYR A 247 -10.39 1.39 -6.74
N PHE A 248 -10.19 0.19 -7.29
CA PHE A 248 -10.36 -0.03 -8.72
C PHE A 248 -11.79 0.22 -9.19
N LYS A 249 -12.79 -0.16 -8.38
CA LYS A 249 -14.20 0.14 -8.64
C LYS A 249 -14.44 1.66 -8.70
N LEU A 250 -13.87 2.42 -7.75
CA LEU A 250 -13.98 3.89 -7.75
C LEU A 250 -13.35 4.52 -9.00
N PHE A 251 -12.28 3.94 -9.55
CA PHE A 251 -11.74 4.38 -10.85
C PHE A 251 -12.72 4.11 -12.00
N GLY A 252 -13.44 2.98 -11.97
CA GLY A 252 -14.48 2.67 -12.96
C GLY A 252 -15.68 3.62 -12.91
N GLU A 253 -15.96 4.24 -11.76
CA GLU A 253 -17.05 5.21 -11.60
C GLU A 253 -16.68 6.60 -12.17
N CYS A 254 -15.40 6.88 -12.40
CA CYS A 254 -14.93 8.15 -12.94
C CYS A 254 -14.50 8.01 -14.41
N GLU A 255 -15.28 8.57 -15.33
CA GLU A 255 -15.06 8.46 -16.78
C GLU A 255 -13.69 8.97 -17.24
N VAL A 256 -13.06 9.89 -16.50
CA VAL A 256 -11.74 10.46 -16.82
C VAL A 256 -10.67 9.38 -16.98
N TYR A 257 -10.70 8.34 -16.14
CA TYR A 257 -9.74 7.24 -16.23
C TYR A 257 -9.92 6.42 -17.50
N ALA A 258 -11.18 6.10 -17.83
CA ALA A 258 -11.50 5.37 -19.06
C ALA A 258 -11.14 6.19 -20.30
N ILE A 259 -11.49 7.49 -20.34
CA ILE A 259 -11.14 8.41 -21.42
C ILE A 259 -9.61 8.48 -21.59
N ALA A 260 -8.86 8.66 -20.50
CA ALA A 260 -7.40 8.75 -20.55
C ALA A 260 -6.75 7.49 -21.16
N ILE A 261 -7.28 6.30 -20.86
CA ILE A 261 -6.78 5.04 -21.43
C ILE A 261 -7.14 4.94 -22.92
N VAL A 262 -8.38 5.29 -23.29
CA VAL A 262 -8.82 5.24 -24.70
C VAL A 262 -8.06 6.24 -25.57
N MET A 263 -7.75 7.41 -25.04
CA MET A 263 -6.95 8.44 -25.73
C MET A 263 -5.46 8.12 -25.80
N SER A 264 -4.97 7.14 -25.01
CA SER A 264 -3.57 6.72 -25.05
C SER A 264 -3.29 5.93 -26.36
N PRO A 265 -2.36 6.41 -27.23
CA PRO A 265 -2.13 5.80 -28.54
C PRO A 265 -1.70 4.33 -28.49
N GLU A 266 -1.02 3.93 -27.42
CA GLU A 266 -0.48 2.58 -27.21
C GLU A 266 -1.54 1.59 -26.70
N LYS A 267 -2.58 2.07 -26.01
CA LYS A 267 -3.52 1.24 -25.26
C LYS A 267 -4.87 1.10 -25.95
N LYS A 268 -5.55 2.25 -26.12
CA LYS A 268 -6.90 2.34 -26.69
C LYS A 268 -7.84 1.34 -26.01
N LEU A 269 -8.80 0.80 -26.78
CA LEU A 269 -9.74 -0.23 -26.31
C LEU A 269 -9.10 -1.61 -26.11
N GLN A 270 -7.94 -1.87 -26.75
CA GLN A 270 -7.26 -3.17 -26.68
C GLN A 270 -6.76 -3.48 -25.27
N TRP A 271 -6.36 -2.45 -24.52
CA TRP A 271 -5.92 -2.58 -23.14
C TRP A 271 -6.98 -3.24 -22.25
N PHE A 272 -8.23 -2.81 -22.33
CA PHE A 272 -9.33 -3.40 -21.54
C PHE A 272 -9.51 -4.90 -21.85
N GLY A 273 -9.41 -5.28 -23.14
CA GLY A 273 -9.42 -6.69 -23.54
C GLY A 273 -8.25 -7.47 -22.96
N SER A 274 -7.04 -6.90 -22.92
CA SER A 274 -5.86 -7.52 -22.30
C SER A 274 -5.99 -7.68 -20.78
N CYS A 275 -6.73 -6.80 -20.12
CA CYS A 275 -7.11 -6.89 -18.70
C CYS A 275 -8.29 -7.84 -18.44
N GLY A 276 -8.77 -8.55 -19.48
CA GLY A 276 -9.86 -9.51 -19.38
C GLY A 276 -11.24 -8.90 -19.15
N TRP A 277 -11.46 -7.66 -19.59
CA TRP A 277 -12.80 -7.05 -19.60
C TRP A 277 -13.67 -7.74 -20.65
N SER A 278 -14.95 -7.90 -20.33
CA SER A 278 -15.95 -8.45 -21.24
C SER A 278 -16.22 -7.50 -22.41
N GLN A 279 -16.75 -8.04 -23.51
CA GLN A 279 -17.06 -7.24 -24.68
C GLN A 279 -18.15 -6.21 -24.36
N GLU A 280 -19.07 -6.55 -23.46
CA GLU A 280 -20.12 -5.67 -22.95
C GLU A 280 -19.53 -4.47 -22.19
N GLU A 281 -18.57 -4.70 -21.27
CA GLU A 281 -17.90 -3.64 -20.52
C GLU A 281 -17.10 -2.70 -21.45
N ILE A 282 -16.43 -3.26 -22.47
CA ILE A 282 -15.66 -2.46 -23.44
C ILE A 282 -16.60 -1.59 -24.30
N THR A 283 -17.77 -2.12 -24.67
CA THR A 283 -18.79 -1.35 -25.40
C THR A 283 -19.31 -0.19 -24.55
N GLN A 284 -19.58 -0.39 -23.25
CA GLN A 284 -20.02 0.67 -22.35
C GLN A 284 -18.98 1.80 -22.23
N VAL A 285 -17.70 1.44 -22.10
CA VAL A 285 -16.59 2.43 -22.11
C VAL A 285 -16.59 3.21 -23.43
N THR A 286 -16.76 2.54 -24.56
CA THR A 286 -16.77 3.17 -25.89
C THR A 286 -17.92 4.16 -26.02
N GLU A 287 -19.14 3.77 -25.63
CA GLU A 287 -20.33 4.62 -25.65
C GLU A 287 -20.16 5.85 -24.75
N CYS A 288 -19.60 5.66 -23.55
CA CYS A 288 -19.33 6.76 -22.62
C CYS A 288 -18.37 7.79 -23.22
N VAL A 289 -17.27 7.35 -23.83
CA VAL A 289 -16.27 8.23 -24.45
C VAL A 289 -16.88 8.97 -25.66
N LEU A 290 -17.63 8.28 -26.52
CA LEU A 290 -18.28 8.88 -27.68
C LEU A 290 -19.36 9.89 -27.28
N LYS A 291 -20.12 9.61 -26.22
CA LYS A 291 -21.09 10.54 -25.65
C LYS A 291 -20.39 11.81 -25.16
N HIS A 292 -19.34 11.68 -24.36
CA HIS A 292 -18.58 12.83 -23.85
C HIS A 292 -17.97 13.66 -24.99
N TRP A 293 -17.42 13.00 -26.03
CA TRP A 293 -16.95 13.70 -27.23
C TRP A 293 -18.07 14.49 -27.93
N SER A 294 -19.23 13.86 -28.10
CA SER A 294 -20.39 14.46 -28.78
C SER A 294 -20.93 15.67 -28.02
N GLU A 295 -21.01 15.57 -26.70
CA GLU A 295 -21.52 16.63 -25.83
C GLU A 295 -20.52 17.79 -25.71
N SER A 296 -19.23 17.51 -25.61
CA SER A 296 -18.21 18.51 -25.25
C SER A 296 -17.42 19.09 -26.44
N TYR A 297 -17.30 18.38 -27.57
CA TYR A 297 -16.38 18.78 -28.65
C TYR A 297 -17.01 18.95 -30.02
N VAL A 298 -18.13 18.28 -30.33
CA VAL A 298 -18.75 18.34 -31.68
C VAL A 298 -19.20 19.76 -32.07
N HIS A 299 -19.53 20.59 -31.08
CA HIS A 299 -19.99 21.97 -31.30
C HIS A 299 -18.85 23.01 -31.32
N LEU A 300 -17.60 22.59 -31.10
CA LEU A 300 -16.46 23.50 -31.17
C LEU A 300 -16.16 23.84 -32.64
N PRO A 301 -15.87 25.12 -32.96
CA PRO A 301 -15.48 25.51 -34.31
C PRO A 301 -14.26 24.69 -34.75
N THR A 302 -14.35 24.02 -35.90
CA THR A 302 -13.21 23.31 -36.49
C THR A 302 -12.06 24.31 -36.69
N ALA A 303 -10.80 23.88 -36.53
CA ALA A 303 -9.61 24.76 -36.63
C ALA A 303 -9.56 25.64 -37.91
N THR A 304 -10.26 25.24 -38.97
CA THR A 304 -10.45 26.04 -40.20
C THR A 304 -11.25 27.34 -39.98
N GLN A 305 -12.13 27.42 -38.98
CA GLN A 305 -12.86 28.62 -38.58
C GLN A 305 -12.16 29.45 -37.49
N ALA A 306 -11.24 28.85 -36.73
CA ALA A 306 -10.47 29.57 -35.70
C ALA A 306 -9.36 30.46 -36.29
N SER A 307 -8.87 30.15 -37.51
CA SER A 307 -7.83 30.95 -38.16
C SER A 307 -8.31 32.32 -38.67
N SER A 308 -9.62 32.59 -38.74
CA SER A 308 -10.14 33.91 -39.10
C SER A 308 -10.36 34.85 -37.91
N ALA A 309 -10.22 34.35 -36.68
CA ALA A 309 -10.46 35.12 -35.46
C ALA A 309 -9.17 35.52 -34.70
N PHE A 310 -7.99 35.09 -35.15
CA PHE A 310 -6.73 35.48 -34.52
C PHE A 310 -6.25 36.84 -35.02
N VAL A 311 -6.88 37.93 -34.54
CA VAL A 311 -6.20 39.23 -34.50
C VAL A 311 -5.19 39.15 -33.38
N ALA A 312 -3.90 39.17 -33.73
CA ALA A 312 -2.81 39.13 -32.78
C ALA A 312 -2.99 40.23 -31.70
N PRO A 313 -3.00 39.89 -30.40
CA PRO A 313 -2.89 40.91 -29.38
C PRO A 313 -1.49 41.52 -29.44
N THR A 314 -1.44 42.86 -29.39
CA THR A 314 -0.22 43.66 -29.37
C THR A 314 0.68 43.25 -28.19
N PRO A 315 2.02 43.23 -28.37
CA PRO A 315 2.92 42.75 -27.34
C PRO A 315 2.96 43.74 -26.18
N VAL A 316 2.42 43.33 -25.02
CA VAL A 316 2.65 44.03 -23.75
C VAL A 316 4.01 43.60 -23.23
N ASN A 317 4.95 44.57 -23.18
CA ASN A 317 6.26 44.43 -22.54
C ASN A 317 6.10 43.96 -21.09
N LEU A 318 6.46 42.71 -20.80
CA LEU A 318 6.67 42.26 -19.43
C LEU A 318 8.10 42.63 -19.03
N VAL A 319 8.19 43.68 -18.22
CA VAL A 319 9.38 44.04 -17.44
C VAL A 319 9.77 42.82 -16.60
N ARG A 320 11.02 42.35 -16.79
CA ARG A 320 11.65 41.34 -15.94
C ARG A 320 11.81 41.89 -14.53
N PHE A 321 11.28 41.19 -13.54
CA PHE A 321 11.79 41.23 -12.18
C PHE A 321 12.48 39.91 -11.88
N PHE A 322 13.79 40.00 -11.67
CA PHE A 322 14.53 39.12 -10.77
C PHE A 322 14.31 39.60 -9.33
#